data_AF-A0A961HEH6-F1
#
_entry.id   AF-A0A961HEH6-F1
#
_cell.length_a   1.000
_cell.length_b   1.000
_cell.length_c   1.000
_cell.angle_alpha   90.00
_cell.angle_beta   90.00
_cell.angle_gamma   90.00
#
_symmetry.space_group_name_H-M   'P 1'
#
loop_
_entity.id
_entity.type
_entity.pdbx_description
1 polymer ?
#
loop_
_entity_poly.entity_id
_entity_poly.type
_entity_poly.pdbx_seq_one_letter_code
_entity_poly.pdbx_strand_id
1 'polypeptide(L)'
;MNLAKMIADAARTPIRAGIAVSDLGLAVGALALGLVKQALGEEGYQPVEPITDILPLRGAIRGANRVEELTQPDRALGRMLARGGPADKLTRPGGVVDMLSEPGGLLDRISLEGSSLERILEPGGLVDRLLEEDGPLERMFAE
;
A
#
# COMPACT_ATOMS: atom_id res chain seq x y z
N MET A 1 -32.30 14.66 -13.57
CA MET A 1 -31.82 13.32 -13.14
C MET A 1 -30.49 13.04 -13.83
N ASN A 2 -29.43 12.74 -13.07
CA ASN A 2 -28.06 12.69 -13.58
C ASN A 2 -27.80 11.40 -14.38
N LEU A 3 -27.55 11.56 -15.68
CA LEU A 3 -27.21 10.49 -16.63
C LEU A 3 -25.97 9.68 -16.20
N ALA A 4 -25.01 10.33 -15.54
CA ALA A 4 -23.83 9.70 -14.96
C ALA A 4 -24.17 8.66 -13.86
N LYS A 5 -25.25 8.88 -13.09
CA LYS A 5 -25.69 7.92 -12.06
C LYS A 5 -26.35 6.69 -12.69
N MET A 6 -27.12 6.87 -13.76
CA MET A 6 -27.71 5.73 -14.49
C MET A 6 -26.66 4.85 -15.17
N ILE A 7 -25.61 5.43 -15.75
CA ILE A 7 -24.52 4.66 -16.38
C ILE A 7 -23.71 3.91 -15.30
N ALA A 8 -23.42 4.56 -14.16
CA ALA A 8 -22.72 3.93 -13.06
C ALA A 8 -23.54 2.80 -12.40
N ASP A 9 -24.85 2.97 -12.25
CA ASP A 9 -25.72 1.96 -11.66
C ASP A 9 -25.94 0.77 -12.63
N ALA A 10 -26.05 1.02 -13.93
CA ALA A 10 -26.14 -0.01 -14.97
C ALA A 10 -24.85 -0.85 -15.10
N ALA A 11 -23.67 -0.23 -14.94
CA ALA A 11 -22.40 -0.95 -14.98
C ALA A 11 -22.16 -1.83 -13.74
N ARG A 12 -22.74 -1.48 -12.58
CA ARG A 12 -22.56 -2.20 -11.31
C ARG A 12 -23.54 -3.34 -11.10
N THR A 13 -24.65 -3.37 -11.83
CA THR A 13 -25.68 -4.41 -11.73
C THR A 13 -25.16 -5.82 -12.09
N PRO A 14 -24.44 -6.03 -13.21
CA PRO A 14 -23.94 -7.36 -13.57
C PRO A 14 -22.81 -7.84 -12.64
N ILE A 15 -21.98 -6.94 -12.11
CA ILE A 15 -20.92 -7.27 -11.16
C ILE A 15 -21.51 -7.86 -9.86
N ARG A 16 -22.60 -7.27 -9.36
CA ARG A 16 -23.29 -7.78 -8.16
C ARG A 16 -23.95 -9.14 -8.38
N ALA A 17 -24.53 -9.36 -9.55
CA ALA A 17 -25.11 -10.65 -9.91
C ALA A 17 -24.04 -11.76 -10.00
N GLY A 18 -22.86 -11.43 -10.56
CA GLY A 18 -21.73 -12.36 -10.61
C GLY A 18 -21.22 -12.77 -9.22
N ILE A 19 -21.06 -11.81 -8.30
CA ILE A 19 -20.62 -12.07 -6.92
C ILE A 19 -21.63 -12.96 -6.17
N ALA A 20 -22.92 -12.69 -6.30
CA ALA A 20 -23.96 -13.48 -5.63
C ALA A 20 -23.99 -14.96 -6.08
N VAL A 21 -23.70 -15.23 -7.36
CA VAL A 21 -23.59 -16.60 -7.89
C VAL A 21 -22.33 -17.30 -7.36
N SER A 22 -21.22 -16.58 -7.22
CA SER A 22 -19.99 -17.12 -6.62
C SER A 22 -20.17 -17.45 -5.13
N ASP A 23 -20.90 -16.62 -4.38
CA ASP A 23 -21.19 -16.86 -2.95
C ASP A 23 -21.98 -18.16 -2.73
N LEU A 24 -22.93 -18.48 -3.62
CA LEU A 24 -23.67 -19.75 -3.58
C LEU A 24 -22.76 -20.96 -3.82
N GLY A 25 -21.82 -20.86 -4.77
CA GLY A 25 -20.87 -21.93 -5.05
C GLY A 25 -19.92 -22.18 -3.87
N LEU A 26 -19.44 -21.12 -3.22
CA LEU A 26 -18.57 -21.20 -2.05
C LEU A 26 -19.30 -21.79 -0.83
N ALA A 27 -20.55 -21.41 -0.60
CA ALA A 27 -21.36 -21.97 0.49
C ALA A 27 -21.56 -23.50 0.34
N VAL A 28 -21.88 -23.96 -0.88
CA VAL A 28 -22.02 -25.40 -1.15
C VAL A 28 -20.67 -26.14 -1.00
N GLY A 29 -19.57 -25.53 -1.45
CA GLY A 29 -18.23 -26.08 -1.27
C GLY A 29 -17.81 -26.22 0.21
N ALA A 30 -18.13 -25.21 1.03
CA ALA A 30 -17.85 -25.25 2.46
C ALA A 30 -18.65 -26.34 3.20
N LEU A 31 -19.91 -26.55 2.81
CA LEU A 31 -20.73 -27.64 3.34
C LEU A 31 -20.19 -29.03 2.96
N ALA A 32 -19.81 -29.22 1.69
CA ALA A 32 -19.22 -30.48 1.23
C ALA A 32 -17.91 -30.79 1.97
N LEU A 33 -17.05 -29.77 2.16
CA LEU A 33 -15.81 -29.91 2.92
C LEU A 33 -16.05 -30.25 4.39
N GLY A 34 -17.06 -29.63 5.01
CA GLY A 34 -17.46 -29.92 6.40
C GLY A 34 -17.87 -31.38 6.59
N LEU A 35 -18.67 -31.93 5.66
CA LEU A 35 -19.10 -33.34 5.70
C LEU A 35 -17.92 -34.32 5.53
N VAL A 36 -16.97 -34.00 4.65
CA VAL A 36 -15.75 -34.82 4.46
C VAL A 36 -14.88 -34.81 5.72
N LYS A 37 -14.70 -33.65 6.35
CA LYS A 37 -13.91 -33.53 7.59
C LYS A 37 -14.57 -34.18 8.79
N GLN A 38 -15.90 -34.13 8.87
CA GLN A 38 -16.66 -34.83 9.90
C GLN A 38 -16.56 -36.35 9.74
N ALA A 39 -16.56 -36.86 8.50
CA ALA A 39 -16.28 -38.28 8.23
C ALA A 39 -14.84 -38.69 8.58
N LEU A 40 -13.90 -37.74 8.54
CA LEU A 40 -12.50 -37.92 8.97
C LEU A 40 -12.31 -37.80 10.50
N GLY A 41 -13.38 -37.55 11.27
CA GLY A 41 -13.31 -37.47 12.73
C GLY A 41 -12.62 -36.21 13.26
N GLU A 42 -12.44 -35.17 12.45
CA GLU A 42 -11.95 -33.87 12.90
C GLU A 42 -13.04 -33.12 13.70
N GLU A 43 -13.25 -33.51 14.95
CA GLU A 43 -14.10 -32.77 15.89
C GLU A 43 -13.42 -31.46 16.32
N GLY A 44 -13.53 -30.44 15.47
CA GLY A 44 -13.00 -29.11 15.76
C GLY A 44 -13.36 -28.04 14.72
N TYR A 45 -14.15 -28.37 13.70
CA TYR A 45 -14.51 -27.40 12.67
C TYR A 45 -15.64 -26.47 13.15
N GLN A 46 -15.26 -25.27 13.58
CA GLN A 46 -16.21 -24.16 13.70
C GLN A 46 -16.66 -23.78 12.29
N PRO A 47 -17.97 -23.74 11.98
CA PRO A 47 -18.46 -23.19 10.73
C PRO A 47 -17.86 -21.79 10.58
N VAL A 48 -17.12 -21.55 9.50
CA VAL A 48 -16.69 -20.20 9.17
C VAL A 48 -17.98 -19.44 8.86
N GLU A 49 -18.44 -18.61 9.80
CA GLU A 49 -19.59 -17.73 9.61
C GLU A 49 -19.40 -16.93 8.32
N PRO A 50 -20.48 -16.65 7.57
CA PRO A 50 -20.41 -15.84 6.35
C PRO A 50 -19.57 -14.58 6.59
N ILE A 51 -18.50 -14.44 5.80
CA ILE A 51 -17.40 -13.48 5.99
C ILE A 51 -17.86 -12.01 5.89
N THR A 52 -19.12 -11.74 5.56
CA THR A 52 -19.56 -10.44 5.05
C THR A 52 -19.83 -9.37 6.09
N ASP A 53 -20.23 -9.69 7.34
CA ASP A 53 -20.67 -8.63 8.29
C ASP A 53 -19.93 -8.56 9.64
N ILE A 54 -19.14 -9.56 10.04
CA ILE A 54 -18.47 -9.60 11.37
C ILE A 54 -16.94 -9.53 11.30
N LEU A 55 -16.33 -9.99 10.19
CA LEU A 55 -14.87 -9.88 9.98
C LEU A 55 -14.34 -8.44 9.83
N PRO A 56 -14.99 -7.51 9.10
CA PRO A 56 -14.43 -6.17 8.93
C PRO A 56 -14.37 -5.42 10.26
N LEU A 57 -15.36 -5.59 11.15
CA LEU A 57 -15.37 -4.95 12.47
C LEU A 57 -14.28 -5.49 13.39
N ARG A 58 -14.11 -6.82 13.50
CA ARG A 58 -13.02 -7.39 14.33
C ARG A 58 -11.63 -7.08 13.77
N GLY A 59 -11.49 -7.03 12.46
CA GLY A 59 -10.27 -6.58 11.79
C GLY A 59 -9.96 -5.10 12.09
N ALA A 60 -10.97 -4.23 11.97
CA ALA A 60 -10.86 -2.81 12.27
C ALA A 60 -10.51 -2.55 13.75
N ILE A 61 -11.12 -3.27 14.70
CA ILE A 61 -10.81 -3.12 16.13
C ILE A 61 -9.36 -3.52 16.42
N ARG A 62 -8.88 -4.64 15.86
CA ARG A 62 -7.46 -5.02 16.02
C ARG A 62 -6.51 -4.03 15.36
N GLY A 63 -6.85 -3.52 14.18
CA GLY A 63 -6.10 -2.47 13.51
C GLY A 63 -6.03 -1.18 14.33
N ALA A 64 -7.16 -0.74 14.88
CA ALA A 64 -7.25 0.43 15.74
C ALA A 64 -6.38 0.29 16.99
N ASN A 65 -6.48 -0.84 17.70
CA ASN A 65 -5.63 -1.12 18.87
C ASN A 65 -4.15 -1.13 18.52
N ARG A 66 -3.78 -1.62 17.32
CA ARG A 66 -2.37 -1.63 16.88
C ARG A 66 -1.86 -0.23 16.53
N VAL A 67 -2.69 0.59 15.88
CA VAL A 67 -2.35 2.00 15.61
C VAL A 67 -2.19 2.76 16.92
N GLU A 68 -3.11 2.58 17.86
CA GLU A 68 -3.01 3.16 19.20
C GLU A 68 -1.70 2.74 19.89
N GLU A 69 -1.41 1.44 19.94
CA GLU A 69 -0.18 0.94 20.56
C GLU A 69 1.08 1.56 19.95
N LEU A 70 1.14 1.69 18.63
CA LEU A 70 2.30 2.25 17.92
C LEU A 70 2.43 3.77 18.09
N THR A 71 1.31 4.49 18.17
CA THR A 71 1.27 5.95 18.28
C THR A 71 1.40 6.45 19.72
N GLN A 72 1.46 5.57 20.71
CA GLN A 72 1.76 5.91 22.10
C GLN A 72 3.04 6.77 22.22
N PRO A 73 3.05 7.82 23.07
CA PRO A 73 4.15 8.79 23.15
C PRO A 73 5.55 8.19 23.38
N ASP A 74 5.63 7.07 24.12
CA ASP A 74 6.90 6.43 24.47
C ASP A 74 7.41 5.47 23.39
N ARG A 75 6.63 5.22 22.33
CA ARG A 75 7.00 4.35 21.21
C ARG A 75 7.68 5.16 20.10
N ALA A 76 8.37 4.46 19.21
CA ALA A 76 9.11 5.09 18.12
C ALA A 76 8.22 5.96 17.23
N LEU A 77 7.04 5.45 16.82
CA LEU A 77 6.11 6.19 15.99
C LEU A 77 5.46 7.36 16.75
N GLY A 78 5.08 7.18 18.02
CA GLY A 78 4.59 8.28 18.85
C GLY A 78 5.61 9.41 19.03
N ARG A 79 6.87 9.10 19.33
CA ARG A 79 7.95 10.12 19.40
C ARG A 79 8.21 10.81 18.06
N MET A 80 8.08 10.08 16.95
CA MET A 80 8.30 10.63 15.62
C MET A 80 7.21 11.64 15.24
N LEU A 81 5.96 11.32 15.59
CA LEU A 81 4.75 12.12 15.31
C LEU A 81 4.45 13.18 16.38
N ALA A 82 5.11 13.14 17.53
CA ALA A 82 4.95 14.14 18.58
C ALA A 82 5.27 15.55 18.06
N ARG A 83 4.63 16.56 18.65
CA ARG A 83 4.89 17.97 18.32
C ARG A 83 6.37 18.33 18.58
N GLY A 84 7.01 18.96 17.60
CA GLY A 84 8.45 19.21 17.60
C GLY A 84 9.32 17.98 17.32
N GLY A 85 8.70 16.82 17.09
CA GLY A 85 9.35 15.58 16.67
C GLY A 85 9.84 15.63 15.22
N PRO A 86 10.60 14.61 14.78
CA PRO A 86 11.14 14.56 13.42
C PRO A 86 10.09 14.67 12.32
N ALA A 87 8.97 13.92 12.40
CA ALA A 87 7.95 14.01 11.35
C ALA A 87 7.29 15.39 11.35
N ASP A 88 6.90 15.91 12.52
CA ASP A 88 6.31 17.25 12.66
C ASP A 88 7.24 18.35 12.11
N LYS A 89 8.56 18.24 12.32
CA LYS A 89 9.55 19.18 11.75
C LYS A 89 9.68 19.10 10.23
N LEU A 90 9.51 17.92 9.66
CA LEU A 90 9.60 17.71 8.21
C LEU A 90 8.31 18.18 7.52
N THR A 91 7.15 17.95 8.14
CA THR A 91 5.82 18.23 7.56
C THR A 91 5.20 19.55 8.02
N ARG A 92 5.80 20.27 8.96
CA ARG A 92 5.32 21.61 9.34
C ARG A 92 5.33 22.55 8.12
N PRO A 93 4.48 23.60 8.11
CA PRO A 93 4.52 24.63 7.07
C PRO A 93 5.93 25.21 6.87
N GLY A 94 6.38 25.26 5.61
CA GLY A 94 7.74 25.66 5.23
C GLY A 94 8.80 24.66 5.67
N GLY A 95 8.41 23.41 5.92
CA GLY A 95 9.28 22.29 6.27
C GLY A 95 9.94 21.69 5.03
N VAL A 96 10.73 20.63 5.26
CA VAL A 96 11.44 19.94 4.17
C VAL A 96 10.46 19.35 3.16
N VAL A 97 9.35 18.78 3.63
CA VAL A 97 8.33 18.20 2.72
C VAL A 97 7.75 19.27 1.80
N ASP A 98 7.45 20.46 2.33
CA ASP A 98 6.97 21.58 1.52
C ASP A 98 8.04 22.01 0.50
N MET A 99 9.29 22.24 0.92
CA MET A 99 10.38 22.62 0.00
C MET A 99 10.62 21.59 -1.12
N LEU A 100 10.45 20.31 -0.80
CA LEU A 100 10.60 19.22 -1.77
C LEU A 100 9.42 19.13 -2.73
N SER A 101 8.21 19.40 -2.25
CA SER A 101 6.95 19.22 -2.99
C SER A 101 6.37 20.51 -3.58
N GLU A 102 6.98 21.66 -3.29
CA GLU A 102 6.62 22.94 -3.89
C GLU A 102 6.78 22.90 -5.41
N PRO A 103 5.95 23.65 -6.17
CA PRO A 103 6.07 23.69 -7.63
C PRO A 103 7.48 24.09 -8.09
N GLY A 104 8.10 23.25 -8.92
CA GLY A 104 9.48 23.42 -9.36
C GLY A 104 10.55 23.04 -8.31
N GLY A 105 10.12 22.43 -7.21
CA GLY A 105 10.92 21.85 -6.16
C GLY A 105 11.68 20.60 -6.60
N LEU A 106 12.39 19.96 -5.67
CA LEU A 106 13.24 18.82 -6.00
C LEU A 106 12.44 17.62 -6.51
N LEU A 107 11.25 17.34 -5.95
CA LEU A 107 10.40 16.23 -6.42
C LEU A 107 9.94 16.44 -7.86
N ASP A 108 9.56 17.65 -8.23
CA ASP A 108 9.21 17.96 -9.62
C ASP A 108 10.41 17.77 -10.55
N ARG A 109 11.61 18.21 -10.14
CA ARG A 109 12.82 18.08 -10.97
C ARG A 109 13.23 16.64 -11.21
N ILE A 110 13.03 15.75 -10.25
CA ILE A 110 13.37 14.33 -10.40
C ILE A 110 12.23 13.51 -11.03
N SER A 111 10.98 13.94 -10.87
CA SER A 111 9.79 13.20 -11.32
C SER A 111 9.33 13.59 -12.73
N LEU A 112 9.86 14.67 -13.31
CA LEU A 112 9.65 14.99 -14.71
C LEU A 112 10.32 13.94 -15.60
N GLU A 113 9.55 13.28 -16.45
CA GLU A 113 10.04 12.45 -17.55
C GLU A 113 11.01 13.29 -18.41
N GLY A 114 12.23 12.80 -18.58
CA GLY A 114 13.33 13.51 -19.24
C GLY A 114 14.14 14.43 -18.32
N SER A 115 14.05 14.25 -16.99
CA SER A 115 14.86 15.00 -16.04
C SER A 115 16.36 14.79 -16.30
N SER A 116 17.18 15.77 -15.92
CA SER A 116 18.64 15.64 -15.98
C SER A 116 19.13 14.45 -15.16
N LEU A 117 18.42 14.10 -14.09
CA LEU A 117 18.73 12.97 -13.23
C LEU A 117 18.43 11.64 -13.93
N GLU A 118 17.29 11.54 -14.62
CA GLU A 118 16.96 10.39 -15.46
C GLU A 118 18.07 10.17 -16.48
N ARG A 119 18.45 11.20 -17.26
CA ARG A 119 19.57 11.18 -18.24
C ARG A 119 20.93 10.77 -17.67
N ILE A 120 21.15 11.05 -16.40
CA ILE A 120 22.38 10.67 -15.69
C ILE A 120 22.35 9.19 -15.29
N LEU A 121 21.17 8.67 -14.94
CA LEU A 121 20.92 7.31 -14.43
C LEU A 121 20.45 6.30 -15.48
N GLU A 122 20.13 6.72 -16.72
CA GLU A 122 19.76 5.80 -17.80
C GLU A 122 20.90 4.80 -18.07
N PRO A 123 20.59 3.58 -18.54
CA PRO A 123 21.62 2.63 -18.97
C PRO A 123 22.54 3.24 -20.06
N GLY A 124 23.85 3.22 -19.84
CA GLY A 124 24.84 3.93 -20.67
C GLY A 124 24.93 5.44 -20.42
N GLY A 125 24.29 5.91 -19.34
CA GLY A 125 24.23 7.29 -18.89
C GLY A 125 25.56 7.82 -18.36
N LEU A 126 25.50 8.93 -17.62
CA LEU A 126 26.71 9.53 -17.05
C LEU A 126 27.27 8.68 -15.90
N VAL A 127 26.40 8.09 -15.07
CA VAL A 127 26.81 7.24 -13.94
C VAL A 127 27.51 5.99 -14.43
N ASP A 128 26.93 5.29 -15.41
CA ASP A 128 27.51 4.08 -15.99
C ASP A 128 28.91 4.35 -16.56
N ARG A 129 29.09 5.44 -17.33
CA ARG A 129 30.41 5.81 -17.87
C ARG A 129 31.42 6.25 -16.81
N LEU A 130 30.97 6.75 -15.67
CA LEU A 130 31.85 7.11 -14.56
C LEU A 130 32.32 5.87 -13.79
N LEU A 131 31.47 4.84 -13.71
CA LEU A 131 31.68 3.59 -12.98
C LEU A 131 32.13 2.40 -13.86
N GLU A 132 32.29 2.62 -15.17
CA GLU A 132 32.84 1.64 -16.10
C GLU A 132 34.25 1.19 -15.66
N GLU A 133 34.62 -0.03 -16.05
CA GLU A 133 35.97 -0.58 -15.82
C GLU A 133 36.98 0.31 -16.56
N ASP A 134 38.04 0.77 -15.87
CA ASP A 134 38.92 1.87 -16.30
C ASP A 134 38.23 3.24 -16.46
N GLY A 135 37.12 3.45 -15.76
CA GLY A 135 36.37 4.69 -15.75
C GLY A 135 37.13 5.86 -15.12
N PRO A 136 36.70 7.12 -15.36
CA PRO A 136 37.31 8.29 -14.73
C PRO A 136 37.40 8.21 -13.21
N LEU A 137 36.40 7.61 -12.55
CA LEU A 137 36.43 7.44 -11.09
C LEU A 137 37.47 6.41 -10.66
N GLU A 138 37.54 5.25 -11.31
CA GLU A 138 38.51 4.21 -10.95
C GLU A 138 39.95 4.69 -11.12
N ARG A 139 40.23 5.47 -12.18
CA ARG A 139 41.54 6.12 -12.36
C ARG A 139 41.91 7.10 -11.25
N MET A 140 40.93 7.80 -10.67
CA MET A 140 41.18 8.71 -9.53
C MET A 140 41.42 7.98 -8.21
N PHE A 141 40.90 6.75 -8.06
CA PHE A 141 41.08 5.94 -6.85
C PHE A 141 42.24 4.94 -6.97
N ALA A 142 42.77 4.72 -8.17
CA ALA A 142 43.92 3.86 -8.44
C ALA A 142 45.28 4.58 -8.35
N GLU A 143 45.28 5.89 -8.11
CA GLU A 143 46.47 6.74 -7.85
C GLU A 143 46.65 7.00 -6.35
#